data_AF-A0AB33V7N4-F1
#
_entry.id   AF-A0AB33V7N4-F1
#
_cell.length_a   1.000
_cell.length_b   1.000
_cell.length_c   1.000
_cell.angle_alpha   90.00
_cell.angle_beta   90.00
_cell.angle_gamma   90.00
#
_symmetry.space_group_name_H-M   'P 1'
#
loop_
_entity.id
_entity.type
_entity.pdbx_description
1 polymer ?
#
loop_
_entity_poly.entity_id
_entity_poly.type
_entity_poly.pdbx_seq_one_letter_code
_entity_poly.pdbx_strand_id
1 'polypeptide(L)'
;MARPSQQFSDEQLRQIAEAICQLDVAFPHDNGIFLDEVIDAVRQITRRVYGARRYGNWLVDAGISRRPSNTTLQKAVDRARARGRVEGGAVVLTDMVEPWPIPWAPAETGTRADRPARATRDLVASRAIGSPAAGAEWMEARIRADVAERALEHEVARNRQLQAAMADLERRLGEALVSAPAATPGLTGETLQRLQQTFETVSRLEGAANALAGTERFLRLQNDAVRQQTQNETEQLRQRIRALEAEAVQLRTQVEAYRRAPERGAPVSRGWVKPSS
;
A
#
# COMPACT_ATOMS: atom_id res chain seq x y z
N MET A 1 14.95 21.09 42.57
CA MET A 1 14.22 21.97 41.62
C MET A 1 13.13 21.15 40.93
N ALA A 2 11.94 21.09 41.51
CA ALA A 2 10.81 20.36 40.95
C ALA A 2 10.29 21.08 39.69
N ARG A 3 10.24 20.38 38.55
CA ARG A 3 9.67 20.93 37.31
C ARG A 3 8.20 21.28 37.57
N PRO A 4 7.71 22.47 37.19
CA PRO A 4 6.31 22.84 37.38
C PRO A 4 5.42 21.81 36.67
N SER A 5 4.51 21.20 37.43
CA SER A 5 3.48 20.31 36.90
C SER A 5 2.64 21.10 35.92
N GLN A 6 2.65 20.70 34.65
CA GLN A 6 1.86 21.31 33.61
C GLN A 6 0.37 21.12 33.96
N GLN A 7 -0.25 22.17 34.50
CA GLN A 7 -1.66 22.18 34.87
C GLN A 7 -2.49 22.34 33.58
N PHE A 8 -3.34 21.36 33.31
CA PHE A 8 -4.34 21.45 32.25
C PHE A 8 -5.55 22.21 32.79
N SER A 9 -6.19 23.04 31.96
CA SER A 9 -7.45 23.65 32.34
C SER A 9 -8.52 22.56 32.50
N ASP A 10 -9.42 22.69 33.47
CA ASP A 10 -10.54 21.74 33.67
C ASP A 10 -11.38 21.57 32.40
N GLU A 11 -11.46 22.62 31.58
CA GLU A 11 -12.12 22.58 30.27
C GLU A 11 -11.39 21.66 29.27
N GLN A 12 -10.06 21.67 29.27
CA GLN A 12 -9.26 20.79 28.41
C GLN A 12 -9.38 19.33 28.85
N LEU A 13 -9.46 19.07 30.15
CA LEU A 13 -9.66 17.72 30.67
C LEU A 13 -11.04 17.16 30.30
N ARG A 14 -12.09 17.99 30.35
CA ARG A 14 -13.44 17.60 29.88
C ARG A 14 -13.47 17.30 28.39
N GLN A 15 -12.86 18.15 27.57
CA GLN A 15 -12.80 17.95 26.12
C GLN A 15 -12.03 16.67 25.74
N ILE A 16 -10.94 16.37 26.46
CA ILE A 16 -10.18 15.12 26.28
C ILE A 16 -11.04 13.91 26.67
N ALA A 17 -11.71 13.95 27.83
CA ALA A 17 -12.56 12.86 28.29
C ALA A 17 -13.75 12.61 27.33
N GLU A 18 -14.39 13.67 26.83
CA GLU A 18 -15.49 13.55 25.87
C GLU A 18 -15.03 12.95 24.54
N ALA A 19 -13.92 13.43 23.98
CA ALA A 19 -13.35 12.88 22.75
C ALA A 19 -12.99 11.40 22.88
N ILE A 20 -12.44 11.02 24.04
CA ILE A 20 -12.09 9.63 24.35
C ILE A 20 -13.34 8.74 24.41
N CYS A 21 -14.43 9.20 25.06
CA CYS A 21 -15.70 8.46 25.09
C CYS A 21 -16.35 8.32 23.71
N GLN A 22 -16.32 9.36 22.88
CA GLN A 22 -16.83 9.32 21.51
C GLN A 22 -16.07 8.28 20.65
N LEU A 23 -14.74 8.21 20.83
CA LEU A 23 -13.90 7.26 20.10
C LEU A 23 -14.04 5.81 20.58
N ASP A 24 -14.36 5.57 21.87
CA ASP A 24 -14.62 4.22 22.38
C ASP A 24 -15.94 3.64 21.80
N VAL A 25 -16.94 4.49 21.55
CA VAL A 25 -18.18 4.09 20.84
C VAL A 25 -17.91 3.83 19.36
N ALA A 26 -17.06 4.63 18.72
CA ALA A 26 -16.76 4.51 17.29
C ALA A 26 -15.90 3.27 16.95
N PHE A 27 -15.00 2.87 17.83
CA PHE A 27 -14.06 1.76 17.58
C PHE A 27 -14.12 0.65 18.66
N PRO A 28 -15.22 -0.12 18.71
CA PRO A 28 -15.45 -1.08 19.77
C PRO A 28 -14.59 -2.35 19.68
N HIS A 29 -13.85 -2.63 18.60
CA HIS A 29 -13.07 -3.87 18.46
C HIS A 29 -11.60 -3.67 18.06
N ASP A 30 -11.23 -2.49 17.56
CA ASP A 30 -9.88 -2.22 17.05
C ASP A 30 -9.05 -1.34 17.99
N ASN A 31 -8.39 -1.99 18.95
CA ASN A 31 -7.54 -1.32 19.96
C ASN A 31 -6.37 -0.54 19.33
N GLY A 32 -5.86 -0.99 18.17
CA GLY A 32 -4.74 -0.33 17.48
C GLY A 32 -5.13 1.00 16.84
N ILE A 33 -6.33 1.08 16.26
CA ILE A 33 -6.86 2.27 15.60
C ILE A 33 -7.38 3.24 16.66
N PHE A 34 -8.11 2.73 17.65
CA PHE A 34 -8.59 3.50 18.80
C PHE A 34 -7.48 4.30 19.48
N LEU A 35 -6.34 3.67 19.78
CA LEU A 35 -5.23 4.36 20.45
C LEU A 35 -4.55 5.41 19.57
N ASP A 36 -4.46 5.19 18.27
CA ASP A 36 -3.90 6.16 17.34
C ASP A 36 -4.81 7.40 17.26
N GLU A 37 -6.13 7.20 17.10
CA GLU A 37 -7.13 8.29 17.05
C GLU A 37 -7.21 9.07 18.37
N VAL A 38 -7.13 8.40 19.52
CA VAL A 38 -7.10 9.06 20.83
C VAL A 38 -5.85 9.94 20.96
N ILE A 39 -4.69 9.46 20.52
CA ILE A 39 -3.45 10.24 20.58
C ILE A 39 -3.52 11.45 19.65
N ASP A 40 -4.13 11.30 18.47
CA ASP A 40 -4.32 12.39 17.50
C ASP A 40 -5.35 13.43 18.01
N ALA A 41 -6.48 13.02 18.59
CA ALA A 41 -7.45 13.92 19.20
C ALA A 41 -6.85 14.74 20.35
N VAL A 42 -6.09 14.08 21.25
CA VAL A 42 -5.38 14.76 22.34
C VAL A 42 -4.30 15.71 21.79
N ARG A 43 -3.62 15.34 20.70
CA ARG A 43 -2.65 16.21 20.03
C ARG A 43 -3.33 17.44 19.44
N GLN A 44 -4.54 17.33 18.88
CA GLN A 44 -5.28 18.50 18.38
C GLN A 44 -5.65 19.46 19.51
N ILE A 45 -6.09 18.94 20.66
CA ILE A 45 -6.51 19.75 21.82
C ILE A 45 -5.30 20.41 22.52
N THR A 46 -4.22 19.66 22.71
CA THR A 46 -3.07 20.10 23.54
C THR A 46 -1.85 20.57 22.74
N ARG A 47 -1.88 20.42 21.41
CA ARG A 47 -0.78 20.68 20.46
C ARG A 47 0.53 19.96 20.76
N ARG A 48 0.51 18.94 21.64
CA ARG A 48 1.69 18.19 22.09
C ARG A 48 1.38 16.71 22.22
N VAL A 49 2.36 15.87 21.93
CA VAL A 49 2.29 14.41 22.16
C VAL A 49 2.97 14.08 23.49
N TYR A 50 2.27 13.37 24.35
CA TYR A 50 2.77 13.01 25.69
C TYR A 50 3.35 11.59 25.74
N GLY A 51 3.81 11.15 26.91
CA GLY A 51 4.31 9.78 27.12
C GLY A 51 3.16 8.80 27.42
N ALA A 52 3.38 7.50 27.17
CA ALA A 52 2.38 6.44 27.34
C ALA A 52 1.71 6.43 28.72
N ARG A 53 2.45 6.73 29.80
CA ARG A 53 1.89 6.83 31.16
C ARG A 53 0.80 7.88 31.30
N ARG A 54 0.89 9.02 30.58
CA ARG A 54 -0.08 10.10 30.67
C ARG A 54 -1.38 9.74 29.95
N TYR A 55 -1.27 9.09 28.79
CA TYR A 55 -2.41 8.54 28.07
C TYR A 55 -3.11 7.43 28.88
N GLY A 56 -2.34 6.59 29.58
CA GLY A 56 -2.90 5.61 30.50
C GLY A 56 -3.77 6.24 31.60
N ASN A 57 -3.33 7.34 32.20
CA ASN A 57 -4.12 8.06 33.22
C ASN A 57 -5.41 8.64 32.63
N TRP A 58 -5.36 9.27 31.45
CA TRP A 58 -6.56 9.81 30.80
C TRP A 58 -7.59 8.75 30.40
N LEU A 59 -7.13 7.56 29.99
CA LEU A 59 -8.03 6.43 29.70
C LEU A 59 -8.71 5.91 30.98
N VAL A 60 -8.01 5.93 32.11
CA VAL A 60 -8.57 5.56 33.42
C VAL A 60 -9.55 6.63 33.92
N ASP A 61 -9.20 7.91 33.79
CA ASP A 61 -10.04 9.04 34.19
C ASP A 61 -11.33 9.12 33.35
N ALA A 62 -11.28 8.69 32.08
CA ALA A 62 -12.45 8.58 31.21
C ALA A 62 -13.31 7.31 31.46
N GLY A 63 -12.89 6.43 32.37
CA GLY A 63 -13.68 5.25 32.75
C GLY A 63 -13.72 4.12 31.73
N ILE A 64 -12.78 4.07 30.78
CA ILE A 64 -12.77 3.02 29.74
C ILE A 64 -12.35 1.67 30.35
N SER A 65 -13.18 0.64 30.13
CA SER A 65 -12.95 -0.72 30.64
C SER A 65 -11.78 -1.44 29.95
N ARG A 66 -11.35 -0.98 28.78
CA ARG A 66 -10.19 -1.52 28.05
C ARG A 66 -8.91 -1.11 28.75
N ARG A 67 -8.10 -2.09 29.14
CA ARG A 67 -6.77 -1.87 29.73
C ARG A 67 -5.68 -2.19 28.71
N PRO A 68 -5.36 -1.27 27.78
CA PRO A 68 -4.24 -1.49 26.86
C PRO A 68 -2.94 -1.57 27.66
N SER A 69 -2.15 -2.62 27.40
CA SER A 69 -0.82 -2.76 28.00
C SER A 69 0.04 -1.54 27.71
N ASN A 70 0.89 -1.15 28.66
CA ASN A 70 1.78 0.01 28.54
C ASN A 70 2.71 -0.09 27.30
N THR A 71 3.06 -1.31 26.89
CA THR A 71 3.81 -1.58 25.65
C THR A 71 3.03 -1.23 24.39
N THR A 72 1.71 -1.45 24.37
CA THR A 72 0.82 -1.10 23.24
C THR A 72 0.61 0.41 23.17
N LEU A 73 0.44 1.08 24.31
CA LEU A 73 0.40 2.53 24.39
C LEU A 73 1.71 3.16 23.92
N GLN A 74 2.86 2.59 24.32
CA GLN A 74 4.16 3.08 23.88
C GLN A 74 4.34 2.93 22.36
N LYS A 75 3.95 1.79 21.78
CA LYS A 75 3.95 1.60 20.32
C LYS A 75 3.05 2.63 19.59
N ALA A 76 1.85 2.90 20.10
CA ALA A 76 0.95 3.89 19.52
C ALA A 76 1.54 5.32 19.62
N VAL A 77 2.14 5.67 20.75
CA VAL A 77 2.83 6.96 20.93
C VAL A 77 4.03 7.09 19.99
N ASP A 78 4.81 6.03 19.80
CA ASP A 78 5.94 6.04 18.88
C ASP A 78 5.49 6.20 17.42
N ARG A 79 4.37 5.55 17.02
CA ARG A 79 3.73 5.76 15.71
C ARG A 79 3.23 7.19 15.54
N ALA A 80 2.53 7.76 16.53
CA ALA A 80 2.02 9.12 16.46
C ALA A 80 3.15 10.17 16.42
N ARG A 81 4.28 9.92 17.11
CA ARG A 81 5.49 10.76 17.01
C ARG A 81 6.15 10.67 15.64
N ALA A 82 6.15 9.50 15.01
CA ALA A 82 6.62 9.35 13.64
C ALA A 82 5.74 10.14 12.67
N ARG A 83 4.41 10.09 12.82
CA ARG A 83 3.46 10.92 12.02
C ARG A 83 3.64 12.42 12.26
N GLY A 84 3.78 12.86 13.51
CA GLY A 84 3.99 14.27 13.85
C GLY A 84 5.34 14.85 13.38
N ARG A 85 6.39 14.02 13.19
CA ARG A 85 7.64 14.47 12.57
C ARG A 85 7.51 14.71 11.07
N VAL A 86 6.60 14.00 10.40
CA VAL A 86 6.29 14.22 8.98
C VAL A 86 5.54 15.55 8.78
N GLU A 87 4.71 15.97 9.75
CA GLU A 87 3.95 17.22 9.67
C GLU A 87 4.68 18.47 10.20
N GLY A 88 5.68 18.31 11.08
CA GLY A 88 6.44 19.43 11.66
C GLY A 88 7.63 19.92 10.82
N GLY A 89 7.99 19.20 9.76
CA GLY A 89 8.82 19.72 8.68
C GLY A 89 7.95 20.62 7.80
N ALA A 90 8.38 21.86 7.59
CA ALA A 90 7.71 22.79 6.68
C ALA A 90 7.28 22.05 5.40
N VAL A 91 5.98 22.15 5.09
CA VAL A 91 5.37 21.63 3.88
C VAL A 91 6.12 22.21 2.68
N VAL A 92 6.98 21.40 2.07
CA VAL A 92 7.17 21.44 0.63
C VAL A 92 6.35 20.28 0.11
N LEU A 93 5.36 20.61 -0.71
CA LEU A 93 4.46 19.68 -1.37
C LEU A 93 5.30 18.71 -2.22
N THR A 94 5.61 17.53 -1.70
CA THR A 94 6.11 16.39 -2.49
C THR A 94 5.48 15.12 -1.95
N ASP A 95 4.44 14.70 -2.65
CA ASP A 95 3.85 13.38 -2.59
C ASP A 95 4.90 12.34 -3.00
N MET A 96 5.53 11.70 -2.00
CA MET A 96 6.37 10.52 -2.19
C MET A 96 6.06 9.54 -1.08
N VAL A 97 5.13 8.63 -1.38
CA VAL A 97 5.09 7.30 -0.79
C VAL A 97 6.40 6.62 -1.18
N GLU A 98 7.34 6.50 -0.25
CA GLU A 98 8.50 5.62 -0.39
C GLU A 98 8.02 4.16 -0.44
N PRO A 99 8.16 3.45 -1.58
CA PRO A 99 7.93 2.03 -1.64
C PRO A 99 9.20 1.32 -1.16
N TRP A 100 9.00 0.35 -0.28
CA TRP A 100 10.01 -0.60 0.18
C TRP A 100 10.94 -1.09 -0.96
N PRO A 101 12.27 -1.16 -0.77
CA PRO A 101 13.18 -1.55 -1.84
C PRO A 101 13.10 -3.05 -2.07
N ILE A 102 12.45 -3.47 -3.16
CA ILE A 102 12.60 -4.82 -3.71
C ILE A 102 13.86 -4.81 -4.59
N PRO A 103 14.88 -5.66 -4.34
CA PRO A 103 16.02 -5.78 -5.24
C PRO A 103 15.57 -6.47 -6.53
N TRP A 104 15.47 -5.71 -7.63
CA TRP A 104 15.25 -6.28 -8.96
C TRP A 104 16.58 -6.80 -9.50
N ALA A 105 16.76 -8.12 -9.52
CA ALA A 105 17.77 -8.75 -10.37
C ALA A 105 17.18 -8.96 -11.78
N PRO A 106 17.91 -8.68 -12.87
CA PRO A 106 17.41 -8.91 -14.23
C PRO A 106 17.26 -10.41 -14.49
N ALA A 107 16.07 -10.84 -14.92
CA ALA A 107 15.85 -12.18 -15.44
C ALA A 107 16.40 -12.26 -16.87
N GLU A 108 17.57 -12.87 -17.03
CA GLU A 108 18.12 -13.21 -18.34
C GLU A 108 17.28 -14.33 -18.97
N THR A 109 16.49 -13.99 -19.98
CA THR A 109 15.92 -14.97 -20.92
C THR A 109 17.02 -15.49 -21.83
N GLY A 110 17.47 -16.71 -21.57
CA GLY A 110 18.38 -17.45 -22.45
C GLY A 110 18.28 -18.95 -22.20
N THR A 111 17.59 -19.66 -23.09
CA THR A 111 17.52 -21.13 -23.12
C THR A 111 18.90 -21.76 -23.36
N ARG A 112 19.47 -22.46 -22.38
CA ARG A 112 20.30 -23.66 -22.64
C ARG A 112 20.49 -24.58 -21.42
N ALA A 113 20.02 -25.81 -21.61
CA ALA A 113 20.50 -27.10 -21.13
C ALA A 113 20.55 -27.41 -19.61
N ASP A 114 19.85 -28.51 -19.29
CA ASP A 114 19.89 -29.31 -18.07
C ASP A 114 21.24 -29.38 -17.34
N ARG A 115 21.26 -28.82 -16.11
CA ARG A 115 21.97 -29.34 -14.92
C ARG A 115 21.33 -28.78 -13.64
N PRO A 116 21.38 -29.52 -12.52
CA PRO A 116 20.24 -29.67 -11.66
C PRO A 116 20.05 -28.45 -10.76
N ALA A 117 18.90 -27.79 -10.92
CA ALA A 117 18.40 -26.66 -10.15
C ALA A 117 18.21 -26.94 -8.63
N ARG A 118 18.64 -28.11 -8.12
CA ARG A 118 18.63 -28.45 -6.70
C ARG A 118 19.90 -27.96 -5.99
N ALA A 119 21.07 -28.08 -6.61
CA ALA A 119 22.34 -27.70 -5.96
C ALA A 119 22.52 -26.19 -5.76
N THR A 120 21.94 -25.37 -6.65
CA THR A 120 21.93 -23.91 -6.52
C THR A 120 20.90 -23.42 -5.49
N ARG A 121 19.84 -24.19 -5.23
CA ARG A 121 18.82 -23.88 -4.21
C ARG A 121 19.37 -24.05 -2.79
N ASP A 122 20.18 -25.08 -2.56
CA ASP A 122 20.77 -25.36 -1.24
C ASP A 122 21.89 -24.37 -0.86
N LEU A 123 22.63 -23.84 -1.84
CA LEU A 123 23.65 -22.79 -1.61
C LEU A 123 23.03 -21.42 -1.28
N VAL A 124 21.89 -21.08 -1.89
CA VAL A 124 21.15 -19.85 -1.58
C VAL A 124 20.43 -19.97 -0.23
N ALA A 125 19.88 -21.15 0.09
CA ALA A 125 19.29 -21.43 1.40
C ALA A 125 20.34 -21.33 2.53
N SER A 126 21.57 -21.80 2.30
CA SER A 126 22.64 -21.75 3.30
C SER A 126 23.15 -20.34 3.63
N ARG A 127 22.97 -19.36 2.73
CA ARG A 127 23.42 -17.97 2.93
C ARG A 127 22.40 -17.08 3.65
N ALA A 128 21.12 -17.46 3.66
CA ALA A 128 20.02 -16.68 4.25
C ALA A 128 19.75 -16.97 5.73
N ILE A 129 20.38 -18.01 6.32
CA ILE A 129 20.16 -18.46 7.71
C ILE A 129 20.71 -17.46 8.76
N GLY A 130 21.44 -16.41 8.35
CA GLY A 130 22.10 -15.48 9.27
C GLY A 130 21.28 -14.28 9.77
N SER A 131 20.06 -14.04 9.29
CA SER A 131 19.25 -12.88 9.72
C SER A 131 17.92 -13.31 10.37
N PRO A 132 17.64 -12.94 11.63
CA PRO A 132 16.40 -13.29 12.32
C PRO A 132 15.12 -12.83 11.60
N ALA A 133 15.21 -11.79 10.76
CA ALA A 133 14.09 -11.28 9.96
C ALA A 133 13.79 -12.15 8.73
N ALA A 134 14.82 -12.74 8.09
CA ALA A 134 14.65 -13.57 6.90
C ALA A 134 13.96 -14.92 7.20
N GLY A 135 14.13 -15.44 8.41
CA GLY A 135 13.45 -16.66 8.86
C GLY A 135 11.94 -16.49 9.03
N ALA A 136 11.49 -15.31 9.48
CA ALA A 136 10.07 -15.00 9.64
C ALA A 136 9.38 -14.85 8.28
N GLU A 137 9.98 -14.13 7.35
CA GLU A 137 9.46 -13.94 5.99
C GLU A 137 9.41 -15.26 5.21
N TRP A 138 10.42 -16.13 5.37
CA TRP A 138 10.42 -17.46 4.75
C TRP A 138 9.36 -18.39 5.33
N MET A 139 9.16 -18.36 6.66
CA MET A 139 8.10 -19.11 7.31
C MET A 139 6.71 -18.65 6.86
N GLU A 140 6.50 -17.34 6.75
CA GLU A 140 5.24 -16.77 6.26
C GLU A 140 5.00 -17.09 4.78
N ALA A 141 6.03 -17.07 3.94
CA ALA A 141 5.94 -17.51 2.54
C ALA A 141 5.57 -19.00 2.43
N ARG A 142 6.11 -19.86 3.31
CA ARG A 142 5.77 -21.29 3.34
C ARG A 142 4.34 -21.52 3.79
N ILE A 143 3.88 -20.82 4.83
CA ILE A 143 2.48 -20.91 5.29
C ILE A 143 1.52 -20.46 4.18
N ARG A 144 1.84 -19.37 3.46
CA ARG A 144 1.02 -18.92 2.32
C ARG A 144 0.98 -19.94 1.19
N ALA A 145 2.11 -20.61 0.90
CA ALA A 145 2.16 -21.68 -0.10
C ALA A 145 1.30 -22.88 0.31
N ASP A 146 1.42 -23.35 1.56
CA ASP A 146 0.64 -24.48 2.07
C ASP A 146 -0.87 -24.18 2.09
N VAL A 147 -1.26 -22.94 2.40
CA VAL A 147 -2.67 -22.50 2.35
C VAL A 147 -3.18 -22.45 0.91
N ALA A 148 -2.37 -21.95 -0.03
CA ALA A 148 -2.73 -21.92 -1.45
C ALA A 148 -2.85 -23.33 -2.03
N GLU A 149 -1.98 -24.26 -1.64
CA GLU A 149 -2.04 -25.67 -2.06
C GLU A 149 -3.32 -26.34 -1.54
N ARG A 150 -3.64 -26.18 -0.26
CA ARG A 150 -4.90 -26.70 0.31
C ARG A 150 -6.15 -26.09 -0.33
N ALA A 151 -6.11 -24.80 -0.67
CA ALA A 151 -7.20 -24.15 -1.40
C ALA A 151 -7.36 -24.74 -2.80
N LEU A 152 -6.25 -24.99 -3.52
CA LEU A 152 -6.27 -25.66 -4.82
C LEU A 152 -6.85 -27.08 -4.72
N GLU A 153 -6.41 -27.86 -3.72
CA GLU A 153 -6.94 -29.21 -3.47
C GLU A 153 -8.45 -29.20 -3.22
N HIS A 154 -8.93 -28.24 -2.42
CA HIS A 154 -10.34 -28.05 -2.15
C HIS A 154 -11.13 -27.74 -3.44
N GLU A 155 -10.64 -26.82 -4.26
CA GLU A 155 -11.31 -26.47 -5.53
C GLU A 155 -11.28 -27.63 -6.54
N VAL A 156 -10.19 -28.41 -6.59
CA VAL A 156 -10.13 -29.63 -7.42
C VAL A 156 -11.11 -30.68 -6.93
N ALA A 157 -11.24 -30.88 -5.61
CA ALA A 157 -12.23 -31.79 -5.04
C ALA A 157 -13.66 -31.33 -5.36
N ARG A 158 -13.95 -30.03 -5.21
CA ARG A 158 -15.24 -29.43 -5.58
C ARG A 158 -15.54 -29.60 -7.06
N ASN A 159 -14.55 -29.41 -7.93
CA ASN A 159 -14.71 -29.59 -9.38
C ASN A 159 -15.04 -31.05 -9.73
N ARG A 160 -14.34 -32.02 -9.11
CA ARG A 160 -14.67 -33.45 -9.26
C ARG A 160 -16.09 -33.78 -8.78
N GLN A 161 -16.54 -33.19 -7.68
CA GLN A 161 -17.91 -33.36 -7.19
C GLN A 161 -18.94 -32.80 -8.18
N LEU A 162 -18.69 -31.62 -8.74
CA LEU A 162 -19.54 -31.03 -9.78
C LEU A 162 -19.58 -31.89 -11.04
N GLN A 163 -18.43 -32.41 -11.49
CA GLN A 163 -18.35 -33.33 -12.63
C GLN A 163 -19.14 -34.63 -12.37
N ALA A 164 -19.04 -35.20 -11.16
CA ALA A 164 -19.81 -36.37 -10.79
C ALA A 164 -21.32 -36.10 -10.75
N ALA A 165 -21.73 -34.93 -10.25
CA ALA A 165 -23.12 -34.50 -10.26
C ALA A 165 -23.65 -34.27 -11.68
N MET A 166 -22.85 -33.67 -12.57
CA MET A 166 -23.18 -33.53 -13.99
C MET A 166 -23.37 -34.90 -14.65
N ALA A 167 -22.45 -35.84 -14.44
CA ALA A 167 -22.57 -37.19 -14.99
C ALA A 167 -23.79 -37.95 -14.44
N ASP A 168 -24.17 -37.72 -13.17
CA ASP A 168 -25.40 -38.30 -12.61
C ASP A 168 -26.66 -37.67 -13.22
N LEU A 169 -26.68 -36.36 -13.42
CA LEU A 169 -27.77 -35.68 -14.11
C LEU A 169 -27.89 -36.14 -15.57
N GLU A 170 -26.79 -36.28 -16.29
CA GLU A 170 -26.77 -36.82 -17.66
C GLU A 170 -27.30 -38.25 -17.70
N ARG A 171 -26.93 -39.10 -16.73
CA ARG A 171 -27.48 -40.46 -16.62
C ARG A 171 -28.99 -40.45 -16.37
N ARG A 172 -29.46 -39.63 -15.42
CA ARG A 172 -30.89 -39.47 -15.12
C ARG A 172 -31.67 -38.91 -16.30
N LEU A 173 -31.08 -37.99 -17.07
CA LEU A 173 -31.67 -37.48 -18.31
C LEU A 173 -31.71 -38.58 -19.37
N GLY A 174 -30.67 -39.39 -19.52
CA GLY A 174 -30.66 -40.54 -20.42
C GLY A 174 -31.74 -41.57 -20.05
N GLU A 175 -31.87 -41.92 -18.77
CA GLU A 175 -32.92 -42.81 -18.26
C GLU A 175 -34.32 -42.22 -18.44
N ALA A 176 -34.50 -40.92 -18.20
CA ALA A 176 -35.77 -40.23 -18.41
C ALA A 176 -36.14 -40.13 -19.89
N LEU A 177 -35.17 -39.92 -20.79
CA LEU A 177 -35.40 -39.92 -22.24
C LEU A 177 -35.75 -41.31 -22.78
N VAL A 178 -35.14 -42.38 -22.23
CA VAL A 178 -35.46 -43.77 -22.59
C VAL A 178 -36.82 -44.21 -22.01
N SER A 179 -37.17 -43.72 -20.82
CA SER A 179 -38.46 -44.02 -20.17
C SER A 179 -39.60 -43.12 -20.62
N ALA A 180 -39.30 -42.02 -21.32
CA ALA A 180 -40.32 -41.14 -21.88
C ALA A 180 -41.00 -41.86 -23.06
N PRO A 181 -42.31 -42.13 -23.01
CA PRO A 181 -43.03 -42.58 -24.19
C PRO A 181 -42.88 -41.52 -25.29
N ALA A 182 -42.76 -41.95 -26.55
CA ALA A 182 -42.73 -41.08 -27.73
C ALA A 182 -44.10 -40.41 -27.96
N ALA A 183 -44.49 -39.54 -27.03
CA ALA A 183 -45.55 -38.57 -27.19
C ALA A 183 -44.84 -37.24 -27.04
N THR A 184 -44.63 -36.52 -28.14
CA THR A 184 -44.24 -35.12 -28.12
C THR A 184 -45.28 -34.36 -27.30
N PRO A 185 -44.98 -33.91 -26.06
CA PRO A 185 -45.88 -32.99 -25.43
C PRO A 185 -45.73 -31.69 -26.24
N GLY A 186 -46.78 -31.28 -26.93
CA GLY A 186 -46.79 -29.99 -27.60
C GLY A 186 -46.33 -28.94 -26.60
N LEU A 187 -45.26 -28.19 -26.93
CA LEU A 187 -44.73 -27.12 -26.11
C LEU A 187 -45.90 -26.22 -25.69
N THR A 188 -46.32 -26.33 -24.43
CA THR A 188 -47.45 -25.54 -23.93
C THR A 188 -47.05 -24.07 -23.98
N GLY A 189 -48.01 -23.17 -24.22
CA GLY A 189 -47.73 -21.73 -24.36
C GLY A 189 -46.91 -21.15 -23.20
N GLU A 190 -47.05 -21.69 -21.99
CA GLU A 190 -46.26 -21.32 -20.82
C GLU A 190 -44.77 -21.67 -20.95
N THR A 191 -44.42 -22.82 -21.53
CA THR A 191 -43.02 -23.21 -21.76
C THR A 191 -42.36 -22.32 -22.79
N LEU A 192 -43.07 -21.95 -23.86
CA LEU A 192 -42.61 -20.98 -24.85
C LEU A 192 -42.45 -19.59 -24.23
N GLN A 193 -43.37 -19.15 -23.39
CA GLN A 193 -43.29 -17.86 -22.72
C GLN A 193 -42.13 -17.78 -21.74
N ARG A 194 -41.87 -18.84 -20.96
CA ARG A 194 -40.67 -18.93 -20.11
C ARG A 194 -39.39 -18.91 -20.92
N LEU A 195 -39.34 -19.62 -22.05
CA LEU A 195 -38.18 -19.59 -22.94
C LEU A 195 -37.94 -18.19 -23.49
N GLN A 196 -38.99 -17.50 -23.97
CA GLN A 196 -38.89 -16.11 -24.44
C GLN A 196 -38.36 -15.17 -23.34
N GLN A 197 -38.87 -15.28 -22.11
CA GLN A 197 -38.36 -14.52 -20.98
C GLN A 197 -36.88 -14.82 -20.70
N THR A 198 -36.47 -16.09 -20.75
CA THR A 198 -35.06 -16.44 -20.56
C THR A 198 -34.18 -15.87 -21.66
N PHE A 199 -34.60 -15.91 -22.92
CA PHE A 199 -33.86 -15.30 -24.04
C PHE A 199 -33.71 -13.79 -23.85
N GLU A 200 -34.77 -13.08 -23.46
CA GLU A 200 -34.69 -11.65 -23.17
C GLU A 200 -33.72 -11.34 -22.03
N THR A 201 -33.73 -12.15 -20.96
CA THR A 201 -32.77 -11.96 -19.85
C THR A 201 -31.34 -12.23 -20.27
N VAL A 202 -31.10 -13.27 -21.08
CA VAL A 202 -29.77 -13.59 -21.61
C VAL A 202 -29.27 -12.46 -22.51
N SER A 203 -30.09 -11.93 -23.42
CA SER A 203 -29.71 -10.79 -24.26
C SER A 203 -29.41 -9.52 -23.44
N ARG A 204 -30.14 -9.28 -22.33
CA ARG A 204 -29.82 -8.17 -21.41
C ARG A 204 -28.48 -8.39 -20.70
N LEU A 205 -28.19 -9.61 -20.27
CA LEU A 205 -26.93 -9.97 -19.63
C LEU A 205 -25.75 -9.86 -20.61
N GLU A 206 -25.93 -10.29 -21.85
CA GLU A 206 -24.95 -10.12 -22.93
C GLU A 206 -24.66 -8.64 -23.20
N GLY A 207 -25.71 -7.80 -23.25
CA GLY A 207 -25.56 -6.35 -23.36
C GLY A 207 -24.75 -5.74 -22.20
N ALA A 208 -25.05 -6.16 -20.97
CA ALA A 208 -24.31 -5.70 -19.79
C ALA A 208 -22.84 -6.18 -19.78
N ALA A 209 -22.59 -7.42 -20.17
CA ALA A 209 -21.23 -7.97 -20.30
C ALA A 209 -20.42 -7.21 -21.36
N ASN A 210 -21.03 -6.87 -22.49
CA ASN A 210 -20.40 -6.08 -23.54
C ASN A 210 -20.09 -4.65 -23.08
N ALA A 211 -20.99 -4.02 -22.33
CA ALA A 211 -20.75 -2.71 -21.73
C ALA A 211 -19.59 -2.76 -20.72
N LEU A 212 -19.56 -3.78 -19.87
CA LEU A 212 -18.50 -3.98 -18.88
C LEU A 212 -17.14 -4.21 -19.56
N ALA A 213 -17.08 -5.05 -20.60
CA ALA A 213 -15.88 -5.24 -21.42
C ALA A 213 -15.45 -3.94 -22.15
N GLY A 214 -16.39 -3.07 -22.50
CA GLY A 214 -16.11 -1.72 -22.99
C GLY A 214 -15.41 -0.85 -21.93
N THR A 215 -15.95 -0.82 -20.72
CA THR A 215 -15.36 -0.06 -19.61
C THR A 215 -13.99 -0.57 -19.19
N GLU A 216 -13.78 -1.89 -19.20
CA GLU A 216 -12.48 -2.48 -18.88
C GLU A 216 -11.42 -2.06 -19.91
N ARG A 217 -11.75 -2.09 -21.20
CA ARG A 217 -10.84 -1.62 -22.26
C ARG A 217 -10.50 -0.14 -22.08
N PHE A 218 -11.49 0.68 -21.73
CA PHE A 218 -11.28 2.10 -21.45
C PHE A 218 -10.35 2.32 -20.25
N LEU A 219 -10.57 1.60 -19.13
CA LEU A 219 -9.71 1.69 -17.95
C LEU A 219 -8.29 1.20 -18.22
N ARG A 220 -8.11 0.16 -19.04
CA ARG A 220 -6.77 -0.29 -19.47
C ARG A 220 -6.06 0.79 -20.27
N LEU A 221 -6.74 1.41 -21.25
CA LEU A 221 -6.17 2.52 -22.02
C LEU A 221 -5.83 3.71 -21.13
N GLN A 222 -6.67 4.05 -20.16
CA GLN A 222 -6.36 5.11 -19.19
C GLN A 222 -5.16 4.75 -18.30
N ASN A 223 -5.07 3.50 -17.83
CA ASN A 223 -3.95 3.06 -17.03
C ASN A 223 -2.64 3.11 -17.83
N ASP A 224 -2.66 2.67 -19.08
CA ASP A 224 -1.51 2.73 -19.98
C ASP A 224 -1.11 4.18 -20.28
N ALA A 225 -2.07 5.09 -20.48
CA ALA A 225 -1.80 6.51 -20.66
C ALA A 225 -1.14 7.14 -19.42
N VAL A 226 -1.63 6.82 -18.21
CA VAL A 226 -1.01 7.29 -16.95
C VAL A 226 0.40 6.73 -16.80
N ARG A 227 0.61 5.44 -17.11
CA ARG A 227 1.95 4.84 -17.10
C ARG A 227 2.90 5.56 -18.05
N GLN A 228 2.48 5.82 -19.28
CA GLN A 228 3.28 6.56 -20.26
C GLN A 228 3.59 7.98 -19.78
N GLN A 229 2.61 8.67 -19.19
CA GLN A 229 2.83 10.00 -18.61
C GLN A 229 3.89 9.95 -17.51
N THR A 230 3.77 9.03 -16.55
CA THR A 230 4.76 8.89 -15.47
C THR A 230 6.16 8.56 -16.01
N GLN A 231 6.27 7.71 -17.03
CA GLN A 231 7.54 7.41 -17.68
C GLN A 231 8.13 8.68 -18.31
N ASN A 232 7.34 9.42 -19.08
CA ASN A 232 7.78 10.68 -19.71
C ASN A 232 8.24 11.71 -18.67
N GLU A 233 7.49 11.88 -17.57
CA GLU A 233 7.87 12.78 -16.47
C GLU A 233 9.18 12.35 -15.80
N THR A 234 9.34 11.05 -15.53
CA THR A 234 10.60 10.54 -14.96
C THR A 234 11.79 10.74 -15.89
N GLU A 235 11.60 10.58 -17.20
CA GLU A 235 12.64 10.82 -18.19
C GLU A 235 13.00 12.30 -18.29
N GLN A 236 12.00 13.20 -18.27
CA GLN A 236 12.23 14.64 -18.24
C GLN A 236 12.99 15.07 -16.98
N LEU A 237 12.61 14.55 -15.80
CA LEU A 237 13.32 14.83 -14.55
C LEU A 237 14.76 14.31 -14.58
N ARG A 238 14.98 13.11 -15.11
CA ARG A 238 16.34 12.56 -15.30
C ARG A 238 17.18 13.42 -16.22
N GLN A 239 16.62 13.89 -17.34
CA GLN A 239 17.32 14.80 -18.26
C GLN A 239 17.67 16.12 -17.57
N ARG A 240 16.74 16.68 -16.77
CA ARG A 240 16.98 17.92 -16.02
C ARG A 240 18.05 17.77 -14.94
N ILE A 241 18.04 16.65 -14.20
CA ILE A 241 19.10 16.33 -13.24
C ILE A 241 20.46 16.26 -13.94
N ARG A 242 20.56 15.54 -15.06
CA ARG A 242 21.80 15.45 -15.85
C ARG A 242 22.29 16.82 -16.34
N ALA A 243 21.38 17.68 -16.78
CA ALA A 243 21.72 19.04 -17.19
C ALA A 243 22.27 19.88 -16.03
N LEU A 244 21.60 19.85 -14.88
CA LEU A 244 22.04 20.55 -13.67
C LEU A 244 23.36 20.01 -13.13
N GLU A 245 23.59 18.70 -13.20
CA GLU A 245 24.87 18.08 -12.85
C GLU A 245 26.00 18.57 -13.77
N ALA A 246 25.74 18.66 -15.08
CA ALA A 246 26.70 19.19 -16.04
C ALA A 246 27.01 20.67 -15.77
N GLU A 247 25.99 21.50 -15.48
CA GLU A 247 26.18 22.90 -15.07
C GLU A 247 26.98 23.01 -13.77
N ALA A 248 26.70 22.17 -12.77
CA ALA A 248 27.44 22.15 -11.51
C ALA A 248 28.91 21.78 -11.72
N VAL A 249 29.19 20.81 -12.59
CA VAL A 249 30.57 20.46 -12.98
C VAL A 249 31.24 21.62 -13.70
N GLN A 250 30.56 22.30 -14.63
CA GLN A 250 31.09 23.49 -15.32
C GLN A 250 31.39 24.64 -14.35
N LEU A 251 30.50 24.92 -13.39
CA LEU A 251 30.74 25.96 -12.38
C LEU A 251 31.91 25.60 -11.47
N ARG A 252 32.04 24.33 -11.08
CA ARG A 252 33.19 23.86 -10.29
C ARG A 252 34.50 24.03 -11.06
N THR A 253 34.55 23.67 -12.34
CA THR A 253 35.76 23.85 -13.16
C THR A 253 36.08 25.34 -13.36
N GLN A 254 35.08 26.21 -13.52
CA GLN A 254 35.28 27.67 -13.55
C GLN A 254 35.86 28.19 -12.23
N VAL A 255 35.31 27.79 -11.08
CA VAL A 255 35.83 28.18 -9.75
C VAL A 255 37.26 27.68 -9.54
N GLU A 256 37.56 26.44 -9.95
CA GLU A 256 38.93 25.92 -9.91
C GLU A 256 39.87 26.70 -10.84
N ALA A 257 39.42 27.11 -12.02
CA ALA A 257 40.19 27.95 -12.93
C ALA A 257 40.47 29.33 -12.32
N TYR A 258 39.48 29.96 -11.68
CA TYR A 258 39.67 31.21 -10.93
C TYR A 258 40.63 31.04 -9.75
N ARG A 259 40.54 29.94 -9.01
CA ARG A 259 41.47 29.63 -7.91
C ARG A 259 42.91 29.37 -8.38
N ARG A 260 43.07 28.73 -9.55
CA ARG A 260 44.40 28.44 -10.13
C ARG A 260 44.99 29.61 -10.90
N ALA A 261 44.20 30.61 -11.29
CA ALA A 261 44.74 31.85 -11.83
C ALA A 261 45.56 32.54 -10.72
N PRO A 262 46.89 32.61 -10.84
CA PRO A 262 47.70 33.33 -9.87
C PRO A 262 47.25 34.80 -9.89
N GLU A 263 47.18 35.45 -8.73
CA GLU A 263 46.81 36.85 -8.53
C GLU A 263 47.25 37.77 -9.69
N ARG A 264 46.43 37.89 -10.75
CA ARG A 264 46.64 38.92 -11.76
C ARG A 264 45.89 40.14 -11.26
N GLY A 265 46.60 40.84 -10.37
CA GLY A 265 46.32 42.20 -9.97
C GLY A 265 45.18 42.33 -8.97
N ALA A 266 45.53 42.34 -7.68
CA ALA A 266 44.94 43.36 -6.84
C ALA A 266 45.08 44.70 -7.59
N PRO A 267 43.99 45.44 -7.88
CA PRO A 267 44.13 46.79 -8.39
C PRO A 267 44.86 47.58 -7.30
N VAL A 268 46.15 47.82 -7.53
CA VAL A 268 46.94 48.77 -6.75
C VAL A 268 46.13 50.05 -6.68
N SER A 269 45.80 50.44 -5.46
CA SER A 269 45.18 51.68 -5.06
C SER A 269 45.82 52.85 -5.82
N ARG A 270 45.25 53.26 -6.96
CA ARG A 270 45.60 54.54 -7.56
C ARG A 270 44.97 55.61 -6.68
N GLY A 271 45.85 56.44 -6.13
CA GLY A 271 45.56 57.40 -5.08
C GLY A 271 44.34 58.27 -5.38
N TRP A 272 43.61 58.54 -4.30
CA TRP A 272 42.72 59.68 -4.22
C TRP A 272 43.52 60.96 -4.52
N VAL A 273 43.40 61.47 -5.74
CA VAL A 273 43.81 62.83 -6.06
C VAL A 273 42.75 63.75 -5.46
N LYS A 274 43.14 64.49 -4.41
CA LYS A 274 42.36 65.63 -3.91
C LYS A 274 42.26 66.69 -5.01
N PRO A 275 41.08 67.24 -5.31
CA PRO A 275 40.99 68.42 -6.16
C PRO A 275 41.56 69.61 -5.39
N SER A 276 42.54 70.29 -5.98
CA SER A 276 43.04 71.58 -5.54
C SER A 276 42.00 72.67 -5.84
N SER A 277 41.88 73.57 -4.86
CA SER A 277 41.12 74.83 -4.78
C SER A 277 40.64 75.48 -6.07
#